data_AF-A0A975GPE6-F1
#
_entry.id   AF-A0A975GPE6-F1
#
_cell.length_a   1.000
_cell.length_b   1.000
_cell.length_c   1.000
_cell.angle_alpha   90.00
_cell.angle_beta   90.00
_cell.angle_gamma   90.00
#
_symmetry.space_group_name_H-M   'P 1'
#
loop_
_entity.id
_entity.type
_entity.pdbx_description
1 polymer ?
#
loop_
_entity_poly.entity_id
_entity_poly.type
_entity_poly.pdbx_seq_one_letter_code
_entity_poly.pdbx_strand_id
1 'polypeptide(L)'
;MIQSYGETVTDDLQFRLYIDDMFSLYPVFPPETGQGWRMKDNYISKKQNIMIRRIEISGIAHTIRPSFVMPYMTGMTDDAEKGLFLRKFSVPFWGIAHLFGRGPMYWERMEQSLGRNSIVGTTVKDPGKLPEHVVADEKHTRIGGEKAFVATTVAKECVLGASVTDSACEDSLKKAYGTYKEEALGVAPGYSPETVNTDGWKATMNAWESLFPSVTLILCFLHMFISIRDRAKKKFGEIYHEVVTRLWECYGAPTRASFSQRVRRLAEWAEKTSVPSVIADKIVKIRKNIDAFARAYAFPGAHRTSNMLDRLMRRMDRHIFNTHYFHGVIFSAELGIRGWSLILNFAPSNPYTVKNYEGSQSPAERLNGFRYHENWLHNLLISASLGGFREPPLNPL
;
A
#
# COMPACT_ATOMS: atom_id res chain seq x y z
N MET A 1 19.22 -4.75 -24.60
CA MET A 1 18.92 -3.48 -23.89
C MET A 1 20.15 -2.59 -23.73
N ILE A 2 21.25 -3.07 -23.12
CA ILE A 2 22.43 -2.24 -22.83
C ILE A 2 23.19 -1.75 -24.09
N GLN A 3 23.34 -2.59 -25.11
CA GLN A 3 24.05 -2.21 -26.35
C GLN A 3 23.30 -1.12 -27.14
N SER A 4 22.00 -1.34 -27.39
CA SER A 4 21.13 -0.32 -28.00
C SER A 4 21.03 0.96 -27.15
N TYR A 5 21.01 0.85 -25.82
CA TYR A 5 21.08 2.03 -24.94
C TYR A 5 22.41 2.80 -25.12
N GLY A 6 23.53 2.10 -25.21
CA GLY A 6 24.86 2.69 -25.39
C GLY A 6 24.96 3.52 -26.66
N GLU A 7 24.39 3.02 -27.77
CA GLU A 7 24.33 3.73 -29.05
C GLU A 7 23.42 4.96 -28.97
N THR A 8 22.22 4.81 -28.40
CA THR A 8 21.27 5.93 -28.25
C THR A 8 21.78 7.00 -27.30
N VAL A 9 22.44 6.65 -26.20
CA VAL A 9 22.86 7.62 -25.19
C VAL A 9 24.16 8.36 -25.56
N THR A 10 24.93 7.88 -26.52
CA THR A 10 26.13 8.60 -26.97
C THR A 10 25.83 9.59 -28.09
N ASP A 11 24.83 9.30 -28.92
CA ASP A 11 24.38 10.18 -30.01
C ASP A 11 23.31 11.18 -29.52
N ASP A 12 23.60 12.47 -29.65
CA ASP A 12 22.73 13.56 -29.20
C ASP A 12 21.37 13.60 -29.91
N LEU A 13 21.35 13.31 -31.21
CA LEU A 13 20.13 13.35 -32.02
C LEU A 13 19.25 12.14 -31.72
N GLN A 14 19.84 10.95 -31.69
CA GLN A 14 19.14 9.71 -31.34
C GLN A 14 18.58 9.77 -29.92
N PHE A 15 19.36 10.26 -28.95
CA PHE A 15 18.88 10.45 -27.59
C PHE A 15 17.68 11.40 -27.54
N ARG A 16 17.77 12.53 -28.25
CA ARG A 16 16.69 13.52 -28.27
C ARG A 16 15.40 12.95 -28.83
N LEU A 17 15.47 12.32 -30.01
CA LEU A 17 14.32 11.66 -30.64
C LEU A 17 13.70 10.60 -29.72
N TYR A 18 14.54 9.77 -29.10
CA TYR A 18 14.07 8.76 -28.15
C TYR A 18 13.33 9.37 -26.95
N ILE A 19 13.86 10.44 -26.35
CA ILE A 19 13.21 11.10 -25.21
C ILE A 19 11.90 11.79 -25.62
N ASP A 20 11.86 12.43 -26.78
CA ASP A 20 10.64 13.03 -27.32
C ASP A 20 9.53 11.98 -27.53
N ASP A 21 9.89 10.79 -28.02
CA ASP A 21 8.98 9.65 -28.12
C ASP A 21 8.50 9.19 -26.72
N MET A 22 9.40 9.11 -25.74
CA MET A 22 9.05 8.70 -24.38
C MET A 22 8.09 9.68 -23.70
N PHE A 23 8.24 10.99 -23.93
CA PHE A 23 7.33 12.01 -23.40
C PHE A 23 5.92 11.84 -23.94
N SER A 24 5.80 11.43 -25.21
CA SER A 24 4.51 11.19 -25.86
C SER A 24 3.84 9.91 -25.37
N LEU A 25 4.64 8.90 -24.99
CA LEU A 25 4.14 7.58 -24.62
C LEU A 25 3.82 7.42 -23.13
N TYR A 26 4.55 8.11 -22.24
CA TYR A 26 4.48 7.84 -20.81
C TYR A 26 4.16 9.08 -19.96
N PRO A 27 3.10 9.03 -19.12
CA PRO A 27 2.70 10.14 -18.25
C PRO A 27 3.57 10.25 -16.98
N VAL A 28 4.81 9.78 -17.02
CA VAL A 28 5.74 9.75 -15.87
C VAL A 28 6.68 10.95 -15.83
N PHE A 29 6.67 11.77 -16.88
CA PHE A 29 7.47 12.98 -16.98
C PHE A 29 6.73 14.20 -16.42
N PRO A 30 7.45 15.24 -15.98
CA PRO A 30 6.83 16.49 -15.55
C PRO A 30 5.93 17.07 -16.66
N PRO A 31 4.76 17.66 -16.33
CA PRO A 31 3.86 18.25 -17.33
C PRO A 31 4.51 19.40 -18.11
N GLU A 32 5.51 20.05 -17.53
CA GLU A 32 6.29 21.12 -18.16
C GLU A 32 7.10 20.65 -19.38
N THR A 33 7.25 19.34 -19.60
CA THR A 33 7.87 18.80 -20.82
C THR A 33 7.18 19.30 -22.10
N GLY A 34 5.88 19.60 -22.06
CA GLY A 34 5.15 20.20 -23.18
C GLY A 34 5.61 21.62 -23.56
N GLN A 35 6.37 22.30 -22.68
CA GLN A 35 6.97 23.61 -22.95
C GLN A 35 8.38 23.48 -23.60
N GLY A 36 8.83 22.25 -23.84
CA GLY A 36 10.15 21.93 -24.35
C GLY A 36 11.18 21.67 -23.25
N TRP A 37 12.34 21.18 -23.67
CA TRP A 37 13.44 20.79 -22.78
C TRP A 37 14.79 21.00 -23.47
N ARG A 38 15.86 21.02 -22.67
CA ARG A 38 17.24 21.19 -23.16
C ARG A 38 18.10 20.01 -22.73
N MET A 39 19.00 19.58 -23.61
CA MET A 39 20.12 18.74 -23.18
C MET A 39 20.99 19.56 -22.23
N LYS A 40 21.44 18.95 -21.12
CA LYS A 40 22.27 19.63 -20.12
C LYS A 40 23.71 19.12 -20.16
N ASP A 41 23.93 17.92 -19.64
CA ASP A 41 25.25 17.29 -19.61
C ASP A 41 25.12 15.76 -19.52
N ASN A 42 26.25 15.09 -19.61
CA ASN A 42 26.35 13.64 -19.46
C ASN A 42 27.52 13.28 -18.52
N TYR A 43 27.46 12.09 -17.95
CA TYR A 43 28.56 11.55 -17.15
C TYR A 43 28.57 10.03 -17.18
N ILE A 44 29.72 9.42 -16.93
CA ILE A 44 29.85 7.97 -16.79
C ILE A 44 29.79 7.61 -15.31
N SER A 45 28.85 6.73 -14.95
CA SER A 45 28.73 6.19 -13.60
C SER A 45 29.97 5.36 -13.26
N LYS A 46 30.72 5.76 -12.23
CA LYS A 46 31.88 4.98 -11.75
C LYS A 46 31.51 3.58 -11.25
N LYS A 47 30.27 3.38 -10.78
CA LYS A 47 29.84 2.09 -10.19
C LYS A 47 29.49 1.03 -11.24
N GLN A 48 28.95 1.45 -12.38
CA GLN A 48 28.42 0.53 -13.41
C GLN A 48 29.04 0.75 -14.79
N ASN A 49 29.89 1.77 -14.94
CA ASN A 49 30.45 2.19 -16.22
C ASN A 49 29.39 2.47 -17.31
N ILE A 50 28.26 3.05 -16.90
CA ILE A 50 27.13 3.41 -17.78
C ILE A 50 27.11 4.93 -17.96
N MET A 51 27.02 5.40 -19.20
CA MET A 51 26.78 6.81 -19.50
C MET A 51 25.34 7.18 -19.15
N ILE A 52 25.18 8.31 -18.47
CA ILE A 52 23.91 8.87 -18.03
C ILE A 52 23.81 10.29 -18.53
N ARG A 53 22.62 10.69 -18.98
CA ARG A 53 22.33 12.04 -19.43
C ARG A 53 21.42 12.78 -18.46
N ARG A 54 21.65 14.08 -18.37
CA ARG A 54 20.76 15.03 -17.72
C ARG A 54 20.11 15.94 -18.75
N ILE A 55 18.85 16.22 -18.50
CA ILE A 55 18.05 17.18 -19.26
C ILE A 55 17.59 18.29 -18.34
N GLU A 56 17.23 19.42 -18.91
CA GLU A 56 16.66 20.55 -18.18
C GLU A 56 15.24 20.80 -18.68
N ILE A 57 14.28 20.81 -17.76
CA ILE A 57 12.87 21.11 -18.00
C ILE A 57 12.52 22.29 -17.08
N SER A 58 12.07 23.40 -17.64
CA SER A 58 11.73 24.63 -16.88
C SER A 58 12.82 25.08 -15.88
N GLY A 59 14.09 24.98 -16.27
CA GLY A 59 15.23 25.36 -15.43
C GLY A 59 15.61 24.33 -14.36
N ILE A 60 14.90 23.21 -14.26
CA ILE A 60 15.18 22.13 -13.31
C ILE A 60 15.93 21.01 -14.02
N ALA A 61 17.04 20.59 -13.43
CA ALA A 61 17.85 19.51 -13.98
C ALA A 61 17.33 18.13 -13.55
N HIS A 62 16.97 17.31 -14.53
CA HIS A 62 16.53 15.93 -14.33
C HIS A 62 17.58 14.96 -14.85
N THR A 63 17.79 13.87 -14.11
CA THR A 63 18.62 12.75 -14.57
C THR A 63 17.73 11.72 -15.25
N ILE A 64 17.98 11.45 -16.53
CA ILE A 64 17.31 10.36 -17.23
C ILE A 64 17.99 9.06 -16.82
N ARG A 65 17.25 8.24 -16.08
CA ARG A 65 17.75 6.97 -15.57
C ARG A 65 17.15 5.81 -16.36
N PRO A 66 17.98 4.92 -16.95
CA PRO A 66 17.47 3.71 -17.56
C PRO A 66 16.86 2.79 -16.49
N SER A 67 15.75 2.11 -16.82
CA SER A 67 15.07 1.22 -15.87
C SER A 67 15.85 -0.06 -15.56
N PHE A 68 16.82 -0.44 -16.40
CA PHE A 68 17.66 -1.64 -16.21
C PHE A 68 18.76 -1.49 -15.16
N VAL A 69 18.88 -0.32 -14.53
CA VAL A 69 19.81 -0.11 -13.41
C VAL A 69 19.07 0.38 -12.17
N MET A 70 19.41 -0.19 -11.02
CA MET A 70 18.84 0.20 -9.73
C MET A 70 19.24 1.63 -9.34
N PRO A 71 18.42 2.34 -8.53
CA PRO A 71 18.76 3.65 -8.01
C PRO A 71 20.18 3.70 -7.40
N TYR A 72 20.85 4.83 -7.61
CA TYR A 72 22.26 5.04 -7.23
C TYR A 72 23.25 4.07 -7.88
N MET A 73 22.87 3.46 -9.00
CA MET A 73 23.72 2.60 -9.81
C MET A 73 24.24 1.41 -9.00
N THR A 74 23.39 0.87 -8.12
CA THR A 74 23.78 -0.16 -7.14
C THR A 74 23.92 -1.55 -7.75
N GLY A 75 23.18 -1.84 -8.82
CA GLY A 75 23.24 -3.09 -9.58
C GLY A 75 22.30 -3.06 -10.78
N MET A 76 22.28 -4.13 -11.57
CA MET A 76 21.31 -4.29 -12.67
C MET A 76 19.94 -4.70 -12.11
N THR A 77 18.89 -4.16 -12.70
CA THR A 77 17.51 -4.40 -12.24
C THR A 77 17.09 -5.84 -12.43
N ASP A 78 17.45 -6.48 -13.54
CA ASP A 78 17.14 -7.90 -13.80
C ASP A 78 17.80 -8.86 -12.79
N ASP A 79 18.96 -8.49 -12.24
CA ASP A 79 19.62 -9.27 -11.18
C ASP A 79 18.96 -9.02 -9.81
N ALA A 80 18.62 -7.76 -9.53
CA ALA A 80 18.01 -7.36 -8.27
C ALA A 80 16.56 -7.87 -8.11
N GLU A 81 15.84 -7.97 -9.22
CA GLU A 81 14.44 -8.41 -9.29
C GLU A 81 14.22 -9.73 -8.54
N LYS A 82 15.05 -10.74 -8.79
CA LYS A 82 14.88 -12.08 -8.22
C LYS A 82 15.03 -12.07 -6.70
N GLY A 83 16.03 -11.35 -6.20
CA GLY A 83 16.27 -11.22 -4.77
C GLY A 83 15.17 -10.43 -4.07
N LEU A 84 14.76 -9.30 -4.65
CA LEU A 84 13.68 -8.48 -4.09
C LEU A 84 12.31 -9.16 -4.19
N PHE A 85 12.08 -10.01 -5.18
CA PHE A 85 10.89 -10.84 -5.25
C PHE A 85 10.77 -11.76 -4.03
N LEU A 86 11.89 -12.33 -3.54
CA LEU A 86 11.89 -13.17 -2.34
C LEU A 86 11.52 -12.40 -1.06
N ARG A 87 11.69 -11.08 -1.04
CA ARG A 87 11.26 -10.23 0.09
C ARG A 87 9.75 -10.17 0.25
N LYS A 88 8.98 -10.40 -0.83
CA LYS A 88 7.53 -10.65 -0.77
C LYS A 88 7.17 -11.80 0.18
N PHE A 89 8.03 -12.82 0.26
CA PHE A 89 7.89 -14.00 1.11
C PHE A 89 8.69 -13.89 2.42
N SER A 90 9.23 -12.71 2.71
CA SER A 90 9.97 -12.41 3.93
C SER A 90 11.25 -13.27 4.10
N VAL A 91 11.87 -13.67 2.99
CA VAL A 91 13.17 -14.37 3.03
C VAL A 91 14.24 -13.41 3.58
N PRO A 92 15.00 -13.79 4.62
CA PRO A 92 15.97 -12.89 5.24
C PRO A 92 17.09 -12.51 4.26
N PHE A 93 17.68 -11.32 4.43
CA PHE A 93 18.69 -10.81 3.50
C PHE A 93 19.93 -11.69 3.37
N TRP A 94 20.32 -12.42 4.42
CA TRP A 94 21.42 -13.40 4.33
C TRP A 94 21.05 -14.59 3.43
N GLY A 95 19.79 -15.01 3.41
CA GLY A 95 19.31 -16.06 2.52
C GLY A 95 19.32 -15.62 1.06
N ILE A 96 18.97 -14.35 0.79
CA ILE A 96 19.09 -13.75 -0.54
C ILE A 96 20.56 -13.67 -0.95
N ALA A 97 21.43 -13.21 -0.04
CA ALA A 97 22.87 -13.14 -0.27
C ALA A 97 23.48 -14.53 -0.56
N HIS A 98 22.99 -15.58 0.11
CA HIS A 98 23.41 -16.94 -0.14
C HIS A 98 23.04 -17.43 -1.56
N LEU A 99 21.86 -17.04 -2.06
CA LEU A 99 21.36 -17.48 -3.37
C LEU A 99 21.88 -16.65 -4.55
N PHE A 100 22.05 -15.34 -4.35
CA PHE A 100 22.33 -14.38 -5.42
C PHE A 100 23.64 -13.61 -5.23
N GLY A 101 24.43 -13.96 -4.21
CA GLY A 101 25.66 -13.27 -3.85
C GLY A 101 25.44 -11.89 -3.23
N ARG A 102 26.52 -11.11 -3.16
CA ARG A 102 26.63 -9.83 -2.40
C ARG A 102 26.43 -10.05 -0.89
N GLY A 103 26.51 -8.97 -0.12
CA GLY A 103 26.28 -9.01 1.33
C GLY A 103 24.80 -8.77 1.71
N PRO A 104 24.34 -9.18 2.90
CA PRO A 104 22.98 -8.91 3.37
C PRO A 104 22.61 -7.42 3.31
N MET A 105 23.54 -6.54 3.69
CA MET A 105 23.37 -5.08 3.67
C MET A 105 23.15 -4.51 2.26
N TYR A 106 23.63 -5.17 1.21
CA TYR A 106 23.38 -4.75 -0.17
C TYR A 106 21.89 -4.86 -0.50
N TRP A 107 21.29 -6.02 -0.16
CA TRP A 107 19.88 -6.29 -0.39
C TRP A 107 18.96 -5.45 0.49
N GLU A 108 19.33 -5.24 1.76
CA GLU A 108 18.60 -4.35 2.66
C GLU A 108 18.53 -2.92 2.12
N ARG A 109 19.67 -2.38 1.68
CA ARG A 109 19.72 -1.02 1.12
C ARG A 109 18.92 -0.89 -0.18
N MET A 110 18.83 -1.96 -0.98
CA MET A 110 17.99 -1.99 -2.17
C MET A 110 16.50 -1.87 -1.80
N GLU A 111 16.02 -2.69 -0.86
CA GLU A 111 14.64 -2.63 -0.36
C GLU A 111 14.33 -1.24 0.24
N GLN A 112 15.18 -0.73 1.12
CA GLN A 112 15.02 0.60 1.71
C GLN A 112 15.04 1.72 0.67
N SER A 113 15.77 1.53 -0.45
CA SER A 113 15.77 2.53 -1.53
C SER A 113 14.42 2.66 -2.22
N LEU A 114 13.65 1.57 -2.32
CA LEU A 114 12.30 1.60 -2.84
C LEU A 114 11.39 2.39 -1.89
N GLY A 115 11.57 2.23 -0.58
CA GLY A 115 10.77 2.90 0.46
C GLY A 115 10.87 4.42 0.49
N ARG A 116 11.82 5.01 -0.24
CA ARG A 116 11.92 6.48 -0.41
C ARG A 116 10.85 7.05 -1.33
N ASN A 117 10.27 6.24 -2.19
CA ASN A 117 9.24 6.69 -3.13
C ASN A 117 7.90 6.85 -2.40
N SER A 118 7.04 7.75 -2.88
CA SER A 118 5.62 7.76 -2.50
C SER A 118 5.00 6.40 -2.84
N ILE A 119 4.33 5.78 -1.87
CA ILE A 119 3.54 4.57 -2.10
C ILE A 119 2.37 4.90 -3.03
N VAL A 120 1.62 5.97 -2.75
CA VAL A 120 0.41 6.31 -3.54
C VAL A 120 0.79 6.72 -4.95
N GLY A 121 1.69 7.68 -5.14
CA GLY A 121 2.03 8.19 -6.46
C GLY A 121 2.87 7.25 -7.33
N THR A 122 3.56 6.30 -6.71
CA THR A 122 4.14 5.16 -7.43
C THR A 122 3.06 4.15 -7.84
N THR A 123 2.08 3.87 -6.98
CA THR A 123 1.09 2.80 -7.22
C THR A 123 -0.10 3.26 -8.07
N VAL A 124 -0.53 4.52 -7.99
CA VAL A 124 -1.73 5.05 -8.65
C VAL A 124 -1.32 6.07 -9.71
N LYS A 125 -1.39 5.68 -10.99
CA LYS A 125 -0.90 6.50 -12.11
C LYS A 125 -1.99 7.36 -12.75
N ASP A 126 -3.23 6.98 -12.60
CA ASP A 126 -4.37 7.78 -13.02
C ASP A 126 -5.08 8.37 -11.78
N PRO A 127 -5.18 9.70 -11.64
CA PRO A 127 -5.94 10.34 -10.56
C PRO A 127 -7.37 9.81 -10.41
N GLY A 128 -8.03 9.47 -11.52
CA GLY A 128 -9.38 8.89 -11.53
C GLY A 128 -9.46 7.47 -10.97
N LYS A 129 -8.32 6.84 -10.66
CA LYS A 129 -8.23 5.50 -10.06
C LYS A 129 -7.81 5.53 -8.60
N LEU A 130 -7.65 6.71 -8.00
CA LEU A 130 -7.54 6.83 -6.55
C LEU A 130 -8.80 6.26 -5.89
N PRO A 131 -8.70 5.30 -4.96
CA PRO A 131 -9.88 4.64 -4.43
C PRO A 131 -10.77 5.55 -3.58
N GLU A 132 -12.07 5.56 -3.86
CA GLU A 132 -13.09 6.26 -3.06
C GLU A 132 -13.34 5.60 -1.70
N HIS A 133 -13.09 4.30 -1.62
CA HIS A 133 -13.29 3.50 -0.41
C HIS A 133 -11.99 2.83 0.02
N VAL A 134 -11.59 3.10 1.25
CA VAL A 134 -10.34 2.58 1.84
C VAL A 134 -10.61 1.84 3.15
N VAL A 135 -9.64 1.04 3.58
CA VAL A 135 -9.64 0.37 4.89
C VAL A 135 -8.38 0.81 5.62
N ALA A 136 -8.52 1.14 6.91
CA ALA A 136 -7.41 1.57 7.75
C ALA A 136 -7.37 0.81 9.08
N ASP A 137 -6.17 0.45 9.50
CA ASP A 137 -5.86 -0.21 10.77
C ASP A 137 -4.37 -0.03 11.10
N GLU A 138 -3.97 -0.39 12.32
CA GLU A 138 -2.59 -0.30 12.79
C GLU A 138 -1.98 -1.66 13.05
N LYS A 139 -0.82 -1.94 12.43
CA LYS A 139 -0.03 -3.10 12.80
C LYS A 139 0.79 -2.81 14.05
N HIS A 140 0.46 -3.45 15.17
CA HIS A 140 1.31 -3.48 16.36
C HIS A 140 2.63 -4.19 16.07
N THR A 141 3.75 -3.56 16.43
CA THR A 141 5.12 -4.04 16.21
C THR A 141 6.06 -3.51 17.31
N ARG A 142 7.37 -3.66 17.12
CA ARG A 142 8.42 -3.15 18.01
C ARG A 142 9.58 -2.53 17.24
N ILE A 143 10.19 -1.50 17.84
CA ILE A 143 11.46 -0.90 17.40
C ILE A 143 12.42 -0.95 18.59
N GLY A 144 13.53 -1.67 18.45
CA GLY A 144 14.50 -1.82 19.55
C GLY A 144 13.91 -2.48 20.81
N GLY A 145 12.82 -3.24 20.67
CA GLY A 145 12.08 -3.84 21.79
C GLY A 145 10.91 -2.98 22.30
N GLU A 146 10.92 -1.68 22.02
CA GLU A 146 9.85 -0.75 22.40
C GLU A 146 8.64 -0.86 21.48
N LYS A 147 7.44 -0.61 22.01
CA LYS A 147 6.19 -0.72 21.24
C LYS A 147 6.16 0.32 20.12
N ALA A 148 5.75 -0.11 18.95
CA ALA A 148 5.54 0.76 17.80
C ALA A 148 4.35 0.26 16.98
N PHE A 149 3.93 1.06 16.00
CA PHE A 149 2.77 0.79 15.16
C PHE A 149 3.07 1.15 13.71
N VAL A 150 2.48 0.43 12.77
CA VAL A 150 2.44 0.81 11.36
C VAL A 150 1.02 1.17 10.99
N ALA A 151 0.74 2.47 10.87
CA ALA A 151 -0.53 2.98 10.37
C ALA A 151 -0.66 2.58 8.89
N THR A 152 -1.62 1.71 8.61
CA THR A 152 -1.75 1.04 7.30
C THR A 152 -3.05 1.44 6.64
N THR A 153 -2.97 1.86 5.37
CA THR A 153 -4.13 2.17 4.53
C THR A 153 -4.12 1.25 3.30
N VAL A 154 -5.24 0.61 3.01
CA VAL A 154 -5.36 -0.38 1.93
C VAL A 154 -6.61 -0.10 1.10
N ALA A 155 -6.48 -0.22 -0.23
CA ALA A 155 -7.61 -0.30 -1.13
C ALA A 155 -7.22 -1.04 -2.42
N LYS A 156 -8.21 -1.67 -3.08
CA LYS A 156 -8.02 -2.39 -4.36
C LYS A 156 -6.82 -3.35 -4.34
N GLU A 157 -6.69 -4.11 -3.24
CA GLU A 157 -5.61 -5.06 -2.95
C GLU A 157 -4.19 -4.47 -2.84
N CYS A 158 -4.05 -3.14 -2.89
CA CYS A 158 -2.77 -2.43 -2.75
C CYS A 158 -2.63 -1.87 -1.33
N VAL A 159 -1.40 -1.89 -0.81
CA VAL A 159 -1.04 -1.06 0.35
C VAL A 159 -0.81 0.35 -0.18
N LEU A 160 -1.61 1.32 0.26
CA LEU A 160 -1.53 2.71 -0.19
C LEU A 160 -0.92 3.63 0.88
N GLY A 161 -0.88 3.19 2.13
CA GLY A 161 -0.15 3.87 3.20
C GLY A 161 0.45 2.86 4.16
N ALA A 162 1.68 3.11 4.60
CA ALA A 162 2.37 2.34 5.62
C ALA A 162 3.38 3.27 6.30
N SER A 163 2.99 3.84 7.44
CA SER A 163 3.84 4.78 8.19
C SER A 163 4.01 4.35 9.64
N VAL A 164 5.24 4.42 10.13
CA VAL A 164 5.71 3.93 11.42
C VAL A 164 5.62 5.03 12.46
N THR A 165 5.06 4.70 13.61
CA THR A 165 4.95 5.58 14.77
C THR A 165 5.28 4.83 16.06
N ASP A 166 5.85 5.50 17.04
CA ASP A 166 6.15 4.97 18.38
C ASP A 166 4.93 4.96 19.31
N SER A 167 3.86 5.68 18.96
CA SER A 167 2.65 5.81 19.76
C SER A 167 1.38 5.62 18.94
N ALA A 168 0.34 5.10 19.59
CA ALA A 168 -1.02 4.93 19.05
C ALA A 168 -2.01 5.96 19.64
N CYS A 169 -1.51 7.07 20.17
CA CYS A 169 -2.36 8.21 20.50
C CYS A 169 -2.85 8.92 19.22
N GLU A 170 -3.87 9.76 19.36
CA GLU A 170 -4.52 10.45 18.25
C GLU A 170 -3.55 11.29 17.41
N ASP A 171 -2.69 12.10 18.04
CA ASP A 171 -1.73 12.96 17.32
C ASP A 171 -0.72 12.14 16.50
N SER A 172 -0.21 11.06 17.08
CA SER A 172 0.73 10.15 16.44
C SER A 172 0.10 9.43 15.25
N LEU A 173 -1.13 8.94 15.39
CA LEU A 173 -1.86 8.30 14.30
C LEU A 173 -2.27 9.29 13.21
N LYS A 174 -2.68 10.51 13.59
CA LYS A 174 -2.97 11.59 12.64
C LYS A 174 -1.75 11.93 11.80
N LYS A 175 -0.57 12.01 12.41
CA LYS A 175 0.69 12.22 11.66
C LYS A 175 0.98 11.04 10.72
N ALA A 176 0.88 9.80 11.21
CA ALA A 176 1.20 8.61 10.42
C ALA A 176 0.23 8.38 9.24
N TYR A 177 -1.08 8.53 9.44
CA TYR A 177 -2.06 8.52 8.34
C TYR A 177 -1.96 9.77 7.46
N GLY A 178 -1.44 10.88 7.98
CA GLY A 178 -1.16 12.10 7.24
C GLY A 178 -0.24 11.87 6.04
N THR A 179 0.73 10.97 6.15
CA THR A 179 1.60 10.57 5.02
C THR A 179 0.78 10.04 3.84
N TYR A 180 -0.26 9.23 4.08
CA TYR A 180 -1.15 8.77 3.01
C TYR A 180 -1.93 9.93 2.38
N LYS A 181 -2.42 10.87 3.20
CA LYS A 181 -3.11 12.07 2.70
C LYS A 181 -2.20 12.91 1.81
N GLU A 182 -0.99 13.23 2.27
CA GLU A 182 -0.02 14.03 1.51
C GLU A 182 0.29 13.40 0.16
N GLU A 183 0.57 12.09 0.15
CA GLU A 183 0.87 11.38 -1.09
C GLU A 183 -0.34 11.27 -2.03
N ALA A 184 -1.56 11.09 -1.49
CA ALA A 184 -2.78 11.05 -2.30
C ALA A 184 -3.11 12.43 -2.90
N LEU A 185 -2.89 13.51 -2.15
CA LEU A 185 -3.04 14.87 -2.66
C LEU A 185 -1.99 15.21 -3.72
N GLY A 186 -0.78 14.65 -3.60
CA GLY A 186 0.25 14.74 -4.65
C GLY A 186 -0.14 14.04 -5.96
N VAL A 187 -1.09 13.10 -5.92
CA VAL A 187 -1.68 12.48 -7.13
C VAL A 187 -2.89 13.26 -7.63
N ALA A 188 -3.75 13.73 -6.72
CA ALA A 188 -4.94 14.52 -7.03
C ALA A 188 -5.20 15.57 -5.93
N PRO A 189 -4.94 16.87 -6.17
CA PRO A 189 -5.02 17.92 -5.14
C PRO A 189 -6.37 18.10 -4.44
N GLY A 190 -7.46 17.60 -5.03
CA GLY A 190 -8.81 17.63 -4.44
C GLY A 190 -9.27 16.32 -3.81
N TYR A 191 -8.39 15.32 -3.68
CA TYR A 191 -8.78 13.99 -3.24
C TYR A 191 -9.24 13.96 -1.78
N SER A 192 -10.40 13.34 -1.57
CA SER A 192 -10.85 12.81 -0.28
C SER A 192 -11.52 11.45 -0.54
N PRO A 193 -11.21 10.41 0.24
CA PRO A 193 -12.01 9.20 0.20
C PRO A 193 -13.44 9.52 0.66
N GLU A 194 -14.42 8.85 0.05
CA GLU A 194 -15.81 8.91 0.50
C GLU A 194 -15.99 8.13 1.80
N THR A 195 -15.31 6.99 1.94
CA THR A 195 -15.45 6.14 3.12
C THR A 195 -14.12 5.54 3.58
N VAL A 196 -13.98 5.39 4.89
CA VAL A 196 -12.94 4.55 5.48
C VAL A 196 -13.54 3.53 6.43
N ASN A 197 -13.18 2.25 6.23
CA ASN A 197 -13.53 1.18 7.15
C ASN A 197 -12.44 1.02 8.23
N THR A 198 -12.86 0.99 9.50
CA THR A 198 -11.94 0.81 10.65
C THR A 198 -12.51 -0.20 11.66
N ASP A 199 -11.69 -0.67 12.59
CA ASP A 199 -12.11 -1.56 13.68
C ASP A 199 -12.94 -0.85 14.79
N GLY A 200 -13.01 0.48 14.73
CA GLY A 200 -13.67 1.34 15.71
C GLY A 200 -12.78 1.86 16.83
N TRP A 201 -11.45 1.78 16.71
CA TRP A 201 -10.53 2.44 17.63
C TRP A 201 -10.69 3.97 17.54
N LYS A 202 -10.90 4.63 18.69
CA LYS A 202 -11.27 6.05 18.74
C LYS A 202 -10.17 6.96 18.18
N ALA A 203 -8.91 6.68 18.49
CA ALA A 203 -7.80 7.51 18.01
C ALA A 203 -7.67 7.44 16.47
N THR A 204 -7.89 6.26 15.88
CA THR A 204 -7.91 6.07 14.41
C THR A 204 -9.09 6.84 13.80
N MET A 205 -10.29 6.69 14.34
CA MET A 205 -11.47 7.41 13.85
C MET A 205 -11.28 8.92 13.88
N ASN A 206 -10.80 9.47 15.00
CA ASN A 206 -10.54 10.90 15.16
C ASN A 206 -9.44 11.39 14.20
N ALA A 207 -8.36 10.61 14.04
CA ALA A 207 -7.30 10.92 13.09
C ALA A 207 -7.85 11.03 11.66
N TRP A 208 -8.69 10.08 11.23
CA TRP A 208 -9.30 10.09 9.90
C TRP A 208 -10.29 11.24 9.70
N GLU A 209 -11.19 11.52 10.66
CA GLU A 209 -12.09 12.67 10.59
C GLU A 209 -11.32 14.00 10.54
N SER A 210 -10.21 14.11 11.27
CA SER A 210 -9.36 15.30 11.24
C SER A 210 -8.60 15.46 9.93
N LEU A 211 -8.12 14.36 9.34
CA LEU A 211 -7.40 14.37 8.07
C LEU A 211 -8.34 14.59 6.87
N PHE A 212 -9.51 13.98 6.88
CA PHE A 212 -10.50 14.03 5.80
C PHE A 212 -11.89 14.38 6.36
N PRO A 213 -12.22 15.67 6.51
CA PRO A 213 -13.46 16.10 7.17
C PRO A 213 -14.76 15.59 6.53
N SER A 214 -14.72 15.25 5.23
CA SER A 214 -15.86 14.70 4.49
C SER A 214 -15.94 13.17 4.50
N VAL A 215 -14.97 12.47 5.09
CA VAL A 215 -14.94 10.99 5.06
C VAL A 215 -16.05 10.40 5.91
N THR A 216 -16.73 9.39 5.38
CA THR A 216 -17.67 8.60 6.16
C THR A 216 -16.97 7.41 6.82
N LEU A 217 -16.91 7.42 8.15
CA LEU A 217 -16.45 6.27 8.94
C LEU A 217 -17.48 5.13 8.92
N ILE A 218 -17.00 3.92 8.60
CA ILE A 218 -17.78 2.68 8.61
C ILE A 218 -17.10 1.68 9.56
N LEU A 219 -17.85 1.16 10.53
CA LEU A 219 -17.30 0.13 11.42
C LEU A 219 -17.17 -1.23 10.74
N CYS A 220 -16.04 -1.89 10.99
CA CYS A 220 -15.76 -3.24 10.50
C CYS A 220 -16.64 -4.29 11.18
N PHE A 221 -17.53 -4.90 10.41
CA PHE A 221 -18.38 -5.98 10.91
C PHE A 221 -17.58 -7.25 11.24
N LEU A 222 -16.47 -7.48 10.51
CA LEU A 222 -15.60 -8.63 10.73
C LEU A 222 -14.91 -8.61 12.10
N HIS A 223 -14.49 -7.45 12.58
CA HIS A 223 -13.90 -7.31 13.93
C HIS A 223 -14.89 -7.69 15.04
N MET A 224 -16.17 -7.38 14.86
CA MET A 224 -17.21 -7.84 15.79
C MET A 224 -17.31 -9.36 15.80
N PHE A 225 -17.36 -10.00 14.64
CA PHE A 225 -17.34 -11.46 14.51
C PHE A 225 -16.09 -12.08 15.15
N ILE A 226 -14.89 -11.56 14.85
CA ILE A 226 -13.62 -12.07 15.41
C ILE A 226 -13.65 -12.00 16.94
N SER A 227 -14.14 -10.90 17.52
CA SER A 227 -14.23 -10.74 18.97
C SER A 227 -15.15 -11.76 19.65
N ILE A 228 -16.18 -12.25 18.94
CA ILE A 228 -17.05 -13.35 19.39
C ILE A 228 -16.31 -14.68 19.22
N ARG A 229 -15.81 -14.97 18.01
CA ARG A 229 -15.11 -16.21 17.66
C ARG A 229 -14.01 -16.56 18.64
N ASP A 230 -13.13 -15.60 18.92
CA ASP A 230 -11.91 -15.86 19.69
C ASP A 230 -12.22 -16.22 21.16
N ARG A 231 -13.37 -15.77 21.68
CA ARG A 231 -13.80 -16.03 23.06
C ARG A 231 -14.80 -17.18 23.19
N ALA A 232 -15.56 -17.46 22.13
CA ALA A 232 -16.72 -18.32 22.21
C ALA A 232 -16.63 -19.64 21.43
N LYS A 233 -15.86 -19.69 20.33
CA LYS A 233 -15.87 -20.82 19.39
C LYS A 233 -15.63 -22.18 20.06
N LYS A 234 -14.63 -22.26 20.93
CA LYS A 234 -14.28 -23.52 21.61
C LYS A 234 -15.19 -23.84 22.80
N LYS A 235 -15.70 -22.81 23.48
CA LYS A 235 -16.37 -22.96 24.78
C LYS A 235 -17.88 -23.21 24.66
N PHE A 236 -18.51 -22.65 23.62
CA PHE A 236 -19.97 -22.63 23.53
C PHE A 236 -20.52 -23.32 22.27
N GLY A 237 -19.75 -24.22 21.66
CA GLY A 237 -20.20 -25.17 20.63
C GLY A 237 -21.39 -24.73 19.75
N GLU A 238 -22.53 -25.39 19.91
CA GLU A 238 -23.74 -25.16 19.12
C GLU A 238 -24.31 -23.74 19.22
N ILE A 239 -24.39 -23.17 20.44
CA ILE A 239 -24.92 -21.81 20.61
C ILE A 239 -24.03 -20.78 19.90
N TYR A 240 -22.70 -21.00 19.88
CA TYR A 240 -21.79 -20.18 19.09
C TYR A 240 -22.09 -20.29 17.59
N HIS A 241 -22.31 -21.51 17.07
CA HIS A 241 -22.63 -21.72 15.67
C HIS A 241 -23.95 -21.03 15.27
N GLU A 242 -24.99 -21.14 16.08
CA GLU A 242 -26.27 -20.49 15.81
C GLU A 242 -26.14 -18.95 15.82
N VAL A 243 -25.43 -18.38 16.80
CA VAL A 243 -25.17 -16.93 16.83
C VAL A 243 -24.44 -16.50 15.56
N VAL A 244 -23.39 -17.22 15.16
CA VAL A 244 -22.57 -16.84 14.00
C VAL A 244 -23.37 -16.92 12.71
N THR A 245 -24.22 -17.94 12.54
CA THR A 245 -25.13 -18.03 11.39
C THR A 245 -26.02 -16.80 11.31
N ARG A 246 -26.71 -16.45 12.41
CA ARG A 246 -27.59 -15.27 12.46
C ARG A 246 -26.83 -13.96 12.29
N LEU A 247 -25.59 -13.88 12.78
CA LEU A 247 -24.74 -12.71 12.61
C LEU A 247 -24.35 -12.51 11.14
N TRP A 248 -24.02 -13.58 10.41
CA TRP A 248 -23.75 -13.52 8.98
C TRP A 248 -25.01 -13.28 8.15
N GLU A 249 -26.18 -13.74 8.59
CA GLU A 249 -27.46 -13.34 8.01
C GLU A 249 -27.71 -11.83 8.17
N CYS A 250 -27.33 -11.23 9.30
CA CYS A 250 -27.36 -9.78 9.44
C CYS A 250 -26.43 -9.12 8.42
N TYR A 251 -25.17 -9.56 8.34
CA TYR A 251 -24.20 -9.03 7.38
C TYR A 251 -24.71 -9.10 5.93
N GLY A 252 -25.26 -10.25 5.52
CA GLY A 252 -25.81 -10.48 4.18
C GLY A 252 -27.14 -9.78 3.88
N ALA A 253 -27.63 -8.89 4.76
CA ALA A 253 -28.84 -8.14 4.49
C ALA A 253 -28.69 -7.23 3.25
N PRO A 254 -29.68 -7.21 2.34
CA PRO A 254 -29.57 -6.46 1.08
C PRO A 254 -29.78 -4.96 1.25
N THR A 255 -30.46 -4.53 2.32
CA THR A 255 -30.81 -3.12 2.55
C THR A 255 -30.53 -2.71 3.99
N ARG A 256 -30.36 -1.40 4.21
CA ARG A 256 -30.24 -0.81 5.56
C ARG A 256 -31.40 -1.22 6.47
N ALA A 257 -32.63 -1.15 5.97
CA ALA A 257 -33.82 -1.53 6.74
C ALA A 257 -33.79 -3.02 7.16
N SER A 258 -33.43 -3.91 6.23
CA SER A 258 -33.32 -5.34 6.52
C SER A 258 -32.18 -5.62 7.50
N PHE A 259 -31.03 -4.95 7.36
CA PHE A 259 -29.92 -5.04 8.32
C PHE A 259 -30.36 -4.65 9.72
N SER A 260 -31.00 -3.48 9.86
CA SER A 260 -31.49 -2.98 11.14
C SER A 260 -32.50 -3.93 11.79
N GLN A 261 -33.44 -4.46 10.99
CA GLN A 261 -34.41 -5.43 11.46
C GLN A 261 -33.76 -6.73 11.92
N ARG A 262 -32.82 -7.30 11.14
CA ARG A 262 -32.13 -8.56 11.46
C ARG A 262 -31.30 -8.42 12.73
N VAL A 263 -30.55 -7.32 12.90
CA VAL A 263 -29.79 -7.05 14.14
C VAL A 263 -30.71 -6.94 15.34
N ARG A 264 -31.87 -6.28 15.21
CA ARG A 264 -32.87 -6.23 16.30
C ARG A 264 -33.38 -7.62 16.65
N ARG A 265 -33.76 -8.44 15.65
CA ARG A 265 -34.23 -9.81 15.88
C ARG A 265 -33.15 -10.71 16.48
N LEU A 266 -31.90 -10.53 16.09
CA LEU A 266 -30.75 -11.22 16.68
C LEU A 266 -30.61 -10.88 18.17
N ALA A 267 -30.74 -9.60 18.55
CA ALA A 267 -30.69 -9.18 19.96
C ALA A 267 -31.85 -9.77 20.78
N GLU A 268 -33.08 -9.67 20.28
CA GLU A 268 -34.28 -10.24 20.94
C GLU A 268 -34.17 -11.77 21.11
N TRP A 269 -33.66 -12.46 20.09
CA TRP A 269 -33.41 -13.89 20.16
C TRP A 269 -32.33 -14.22 21.18
N ALA A 270 -31.20 -13.48 21.19
CA ALA A 270 -30.10 -13.73 22.11
C ALA A 270 -30.51 -13.55 23.58
N GLU A 271 -31.38 -12.58 23.86
CA GLU A 271 -31.98 -12.36 25.19
C GLU A 271 -32.88 -13.54 25.61
N LYS A 272 -33.71 -14.05 24.69
CA LYS A 272 -34.64 -15.18 24.96
C LYS A 272 -33.94 -16.53 25.14
N THR A 273 -32.85 -16.76 24.40
CA THR A 273 -32.12 -18.05 24.40
C THR A 273 -31.01 -18.09 25.45
N SER A 274 -30.90 -17.07 26.31
CA SER A 274 -29.86 -16.98 27.36
C SER A 274 -28.45 -17.16 26.79
N VAL A 275 -28.17 -16.49 25.66
CA VAL A 275 -26.85 -16.50 25.03
C VAL A 275 -25.79 -16.04 26.04
N PRO A 276 -24.62 -16.71 26.15
CA PRO A 276 -23.58 -16.31 27.09
C PRO A 276 -23.20 -14.84 26.96
N SER A 277 -23.02 -14.15 28.10
CA SER A 277 -22.75 -12.70 28.16
C SER A 277 -21.62 -12.25 27.25
N VAL A 278 -20.53 -13.04 27.18
CA VAL A 278 -19.39 -12.76 26.30
C VAL A 278 -19.74 -12.61 24.81
N ILE A 279 -20.86 -13.20 24.38
CA ILE A 279 -21.43 -13.08 23.04
C ILE A 279 -22.55 -12.02 23.04
N ALA A 280 -23.48 -12.08 23.99
CA ALA A 280 -24.62 -11.17 24.08
C ALA A 280 -24.18 -9.69 24.14
N ASP A 281 -23.14 -9.39 24.92
CA ASP A 281 -22.56 -8.04 25.01
C ASP A 281 -22.10 -7.50 23.67
N LYS A 282 -21.59 -8.39 22.79
CA LYS A 282 -21.17 -8.03 21.43
C LYS A 282 -22.37 -7.75 20.53
N ILE A 283 -23.43 -8.55 20.63
CA ILE A 283 -24.69 -8.31 19.90
C ILE A 283 -25.31 -6.98 20.33
N VAL A 284 -25.34 -6.69 21.64
CA VAL A 284 -25.78 -5.40 22.18
C VAL A 284 -24.91 -4.26 21.66
N LYS A 285 -23.59 -4.44 21.57
CA LYS A 285 -22.69 -3.44 20.97
C LYS A 285 -23.02 -3.17 19.51
N ILE A 286 -23.33 -4.19 18.70
CA ILE A 286 -23.75 -3.99 17.30
C ILE A 286 -25.06 -3.18 17.27
N ARG A 287 -26.05 -3.57 18.08
CA ARG A 287 -27.33 -2.86 18.15
C ARG A 287 -27.18 -1.39 18.55
N LYS A 288 -26.30 -1.09 19.52
CA LYS A 288 -26.01 0.29 19.96
C LYS A 288 -25.29 1.13 18.90
N ASN A 289 -24.49 0.51 18.04
CA ASN A 289 -23.69 1.19 17.00
C ASN A 289 -24.23 0.93 15.59
N ILE A 290 -25.52 0.60 15.47
CA ILE A 290 -26.11 0.07 14.24
C ILE A 290 -25.95 1.03 13.05
N ASP A 291 -26.05 2.33 13.30
CA ASP A 291 -25.89 3.35 12.26
C ASP A 291 -24.47 3.37 11.71
N ALA A 292 -23.45 3.19 12.55
CA ALA A 292 -22.06 3.18 12.12
C ALA A 292 -21.71 1.96 11.24
N PHE A 293 -22.41 0.83 11.41
CA PHE A 293 -22.32 -0.31 10.48
C PHE A 293 -23.18 -0.10 9.23
N ALA A 294 -24.33 0.55 9.38
CA ALA A 294 -25.32 0.72 8.31
C ALA A 294 -24.98 1.84 7.31
N ARG A 295 -24.06 2.75 7.65
CA ARG A 295 -23.58 3.81 6.74
C ARG A 295 -23.12 3.28 5.38
N ALA A 296 -22.52 2.09 5.34
CA ALA A 296 -22.08 1.46 4.10
C ALA A 296 -23.18 1.27 3.04
N TYR A 297 -24.46 1.17 3.44
CA TYR A 297 -25.56 1.04 2.49
C TYR A 297 -25.81 2.32 1.67
N ALA A 298 -25.28 3.48 2.08
CA ALA A 298 -25.36 4.71 1.32
C ALA A 298 -24.20 4.86 0.31
N PHE A 299 -23.18 4.00 0.36
CA PHE A 299 -21.96 4.10 -0.44
C PHE A 299 -21.71 2.77 -1.18
N PRO A 300 -22.18 2.64 -2.44
CA PRO A 300 -21.98 1.42 -3.23
C PRO A 300 -20.50 1.06 -3.37
N GLY A 301 -20.12 -0.15 -2.94
CA GLY A 301 -18.73 -0.61 -2.98
C GLY A 301 -17.92 -0.33 -1.73
N ALA A 302 -18.48 0.39 -0.74
CA ALA A 302 -17.80 0.65 0.52
C ALA A 302 -17.47 -0.64 1.30
N HIS A 303 -16.32 -0.61 1.96
CA HIS A 303 -15.87 -1.74 2.75
C HIS A 303 -16.69 -1.87 4.04
N ARG A 304 -17.29 -3.05 4.23
CA ARG A 304 -18.00 -3.43 5.47
C ARG A 304 -17.17 -4.35 6.37
N THR A 305 -16.04 -4.84 5.85
CA THR A 305 -15.10 -5.71 6.55
C THR A 305 -13.67 -5.34 6.17
N SER A 306 -12.74 -5.60 7.08
CA SER A 306 -11.31 -5.40 6.90
C SER A 306 -10.61 -6.58 6.20
N ASN A 307 -11.33 -7.60 5.71
CA ASN A 307 -10.73 -8.86 5.20
C ASN A 307 -9.58 -8.65 4.19
N MET A 308 -9.68 -7.65 3.31
CA MET A 308 -8.59 -7.30 2.38
C MET A 308 -7.35 -6.79 3.12
N LEU A 309 -7.54 -5.84 4.04
CA LEU A 309 -6.48 -5.33 4.90
C LEU A 309 -5.91 -6.45 5.78
N ASP A 310 -6.74 -7.27 6.43
CA ASP A 310 -6.29 -8.37 7.31
C ASP A 310 -5.41 -9.38 6.54
N ARG A 311 -5.70 -9.63 5.26
CA ARG A 311 -4.87 -10.50 4.40
C ARG A 311 -3.49 -9.90 4.15
N LEU A 312 -3.41 -8.59 3.90
CA LEU A 312 -2.14 -7.91 3.70
C LEU A 312 -1.38 -7.72 5.02
N MET A 313 -2.06 -7.34 6.10
CA MET A 313 -1.47 -7.21 7.43
C MET A 313 -0.98 -8.54 8.00
N ARG A 314 -1.59 -9.69 7.65
CA ARG A 314 -0.98 -10.99 7.97
C ARG A 314 0.36 -11.22 7.28
N ARG A 315 0.53 -10.72 6.04
CA ARG A 315 1.84 -10.76 5.37
C ARG A 315 2.81 -9.77 6.01
N MET A 316 2.33 -8.59 6.41
CA MET A 316 3.11 -7.58 7.13
C MET A 316 3.62 -8.14 8.47
N ASP A 317 2.73 -8.76 9.25
CA ASP A 317 3.05 -9.41 10.51
C ASP A 317 4.12 -10.48 10.34
N ARG A 318 3.95 -11.37 9.35
CA ARG A 318 4.95 -12.39 9.04
C ARG A 318 6.28 -11.78 8.60
N HIS A 319 6.25 -10.72 7.81
CA HIS A 319 7.44 -10.00 7.38
C HIS A 319 8.21 -9.44 8.57
N ILE A 320 7.54 -8.63 9.38
CA ILE A 320 8.09 -8.02 10.59
C ILE A 320 8.62 -9.10 11.54
N PHE A 321 7.86 -10.17 11.77
CA PHE A 321 8.29 -11.27 12.63
C PHE A 321 9.55 -11.96 12.10
N ASN A 322 9.60 -12.29 10.81
CA ASN A 322 10.74 -12.96 10.18
C ASN A 322 11.99 -12.07 10.09
N THR A 323 11.83 -10.75 10.10
CA THR A 323 12.95 -9.80 10.20
C THR A 323 13.32 -9.46 11.63
N HIS A 324 12.75 -10.16 12.62
CA HIS A 324 12.97 -9.94 14.05
C HIS A 324 12.54 -8.55 14.55
N TYR A 325 11.48 -7.98 13.96
CA TYR A 325 11.01 -6.61 14.20
C TYR A 325 12.03 -5.57 13.75
N PHE A 326 11.83 -4.30 14.12
CA PHE A 326 12.73 -3.23 13.74
C PHE A 326 13.82 -3.06 14.81
N HIS A 327 15.08 -2.89 14.40
CA HIS A 327 16.22 -2.80 15.31
C HIS A 327 17.00 -1.47 15.22
N GLY A 328 16.66 -0.62 14.25
CA GLY A 328 17.28 0.69 14.05
C GLY A 328 16.40 1.84 14.55
N VAL A 329 16.51 2.98 13.86
CA VAL A 329 15.67 4.15 14.12
C VAL A 329 14.35 4.06 13.34
N ILE A 330 13.34 4.84 13.76
CA ILE A 330 12.03 4.95 13.08
C ILE A 330 12.19 5.18 11.58
N PHE A 331 13.15 6.02 11.17
CA PHE A 331 13.41 6.29 9.75
C PHE A 331 13.79 5.04 8.95
N SER A 332 14.63 4.15 9.50
CA SER A 332 15.00 2.90 8.82
C SER A 332 13.84 1.91 8.78
N ALA A 333 13.03 1.88 9.84
CA ALA A 333 11.81 1.07 9.89
C ALA A 333 10.79 1.54 8.83
N GLU A 334 10.61 2.85 8.69
CA GLU A 334 9.77 3.51 7.69
C GLU A 334 10.19 3.09 6.28
N LEU A 335 11.48 3.26 5.94
CA LEU A 335 11.99 2.86 4.61
C LEU A 335 11.82 1.37 4.33
N GLY A 336 12.07 0.51 5.33
CA GLY A 336 11.90 -0.94 5.18
C GLY A 336 10.45 -1.32 4.89
N ILE A 337 9.50 -0.87 5.70
CA ILE A 337 8.10 -1.26 5.55
C ILE A 337 7.45 -0.65 4.30
N ARG A 338 7.83 0.57 3.93
CA ARG A 338 7.40 1.20 2.69
C ARG A 338 7.98 0.49 1.46
N GLY A 339 9.26 0.12 1.50
CA GLY A 339 9.91 -0.67 0.45
C GLY A 339 9.23 -2.01 0.25
N TRP A 340 8.94 -2.73 1.34
CA TRP A 340 8.16 -3.96 1.31
C TRP A 340 6.74 -3.76 0.75
N SER A 341 6.07 -2.65 1.08
CA SER A 341 4.74 -2.33 0.58
C SER A 341 4.73 -2.12 -0.95
N LEU A 342 5.73 -1.43 -1.49
CA LEU A 342 5.91 -1.29 -2.94
C LEU A 342 6.24 -2.62 -3.62
N ILE A 343 7.09 -3.46 -3.01
CA ILE A 343 7.32 -4.82 -3.49
C ILE A 343 6.00 -5.60 -3.53
N LEU A 344 5.15 -5.50 -2.51
CA LEU A 344 3.85 -6.16 -2.52
C LEU A 344 2.92 -5.69 -3.63
N ASN A 345 2.91 -4.38 -3.90
CA ASN A 345 2.05 -3.78 -4.92
C ASN A 345 2.46 -4.16 -6.34
N PHE A 346 3.77 -4.32 -6.61
CA PHE A 346 4.29 -4.52 -7.96
C PHE A 346 4.74 -5.94 -8.26
N ALA A 347 5.23 -6.70 -7.27
CA ALA A 347 5.75 -8.04 -7.52
C ALA A 347 4.63 -9.02 -7.95
N PRO A 348 4.92 -9.96 -8.87
CA PRO A 348 3.92 -10.85 -9.46
C PRO A 348 3.11 -11.60 -8.43
N SER A 349 1.81 -11.64 -8.65
CA SER A 349 0.86 -12.50 -7.95
C SER A 349 1.18 -13.96 -8.28
N ASN A 350 0.64 -14.90 -7.49
CA ASN A 350 0.79 -16.30 -7.86
C ASN A 350 0.12 -16.56 -9.23
N PRO A 351 0.56 -17.57 -10.00
CA PRO A 351 0.06 -17.82 -11.35
C PRO A 351 -1.46 -18.00 -11.45
N TYR A 352 -2.11 -18.60 -10.45
CA TYR A 352 -3.57 -18.74 -10.43
C TYR A 352 -4.28 -17.40 -10.30
N THR A 353 -3.78 -16.51 -9.45
CA THR A 353 -4.29 -15.14 -9.34
C THR A 353 -4.08 -14.38 -10.65
N VAL A 354 -2.92 -14.50 -11.28
CA VAL A 354 -2.66 -13.87 -12.58
C VAL A 354 -3.66 -14.36 -13.64
N LYS A 355 -3.91 -15.67 -13.70
CA LYS A 355 -4.93 -16.25 -14.59
C LYS A 355 -6.34 -15.72 -14.33
N ASN A 356 -6.72 -15.61 -13.05
CA ASN A 356 -8.04 -15.10 -12.65
C ASN A 356 -8.25 -13.61 -12.96
N TYR A 357 -7.16 -12.87 -13.15
CA TYR A 357 -7.18 -11.44 -13.52
C TYR A 357 -6.63 -11.23 -14.94
N GLU A 358 -6.92 -12.17 -15.84
CA GLU A 358 -6.71 -12.03 -17.29
C GLU A 358 -5.27 -11.65 -17.67
N GLY A 359 -4.29 -12.15 -16.92
CA GLY A 359 -2.87 -11.90 -17.18
C GLY A 359 -2.25 -10.74 -16.40
N SER A 360 -3.04 -9.95 -15.67
CA SER A 360 -2.52 -8.88 -14.81
C SER A 360 -1.62 -9.46 -13.71
N GLN A 361 -0.34 -9.09 -13.72
CA GLN A 361 0.67 -9.70 -12.87
C GLN A 361 0.55 -9.22 -11.42
N SER A 362 0.23 -7.95 -11.18
CA SER A 362 0.36 -7.33 -9.86
C SER A 362 -0.89 -6.56 -9.40
N PRO A 363 -1.07 -6.32 -8.09
CA PRO A 363 -2.11 -5.40 -7.60
C PRO A 363 -2.07 -4.02 -8.26
N ALA A 364 -0.88 -3.42 -8.42
CA ALA A 364 -0.71 -2.13 -9.07
C ALA A 364 -1.15 -2.16 -10.53
N GLU A 365 -0.82 -3.22 -11.27
CA GLU A 365 -1.28 -3.41 -12.66
C GLU A 365 -2.79 -3.56 -12.73
N ARG A 366 -3.40 -4.34 -11.83
CA ARG A 366 -4.88 -4.47 -11.76
C ARG A 366 -5.56 -3.15 -11.47
N LEU A 367 -4.98 -2.35 -10.59
CA LEU A 367 -5.50 -1.02 -10.26
C LEU A 367 -5.42 -0.08 -11.47
N ASN A 368 -4.28 -0.06 -12.17
CA ASN A 368 -4.06 0.87 -13.27
C ASN A 368 -4.57 0.37 -14.62
N GLY A 369 -4.80 -0.94 -14.80
CA GLY A 369 -5.15 -1.55 -16.07
C GLY A 369 -4.00 -1.63 -17.08
N PHE A 370 -2.76 -1.34 -16.68
CA PHE A 370 -1.58 -1.40 -17.52
C PHE A 370 -0.30 -1.58 -16.71
N ARG A 371 0.81 -1.89 -17.41
CA ARG A 371 2.19 -1.93 -16.90
C ARG A 371 3.14 -1.29 -17.91
N TYR A 372 4.21 -0.67 -17.43
CA TYR A 372 5.24 -0.06 -18.28
C TYR A 372 6.25 -1.08 -18.81
N HIS A 373 6.40 -2.22 -18.13
CA HIS A 373 7.39 -3.24 -18.47
C HIS A 373 6.99 -4.62 -17.93
N GLU A 374 7.43 -5.70 -18.61
CA GLU A 374 7.15 -7.09 -18.22
C GLU A 374 7.85 -7.48 -16.90
N ASN A 375 9.11 -7.09 -16.74
CA ASN A 375 9.81 -7.20 -15.46
C ASN A 375 9.17 -6.24 -14.44
N TRP A 376 8.67 -6.77 -13.32
CA TRP A 376 7.93 -6.01 -12.32
C TRP A 376 8.76 -4.94 -11.62
N LEU A 377 10.08 -5.14 -11.48
CA LEU A 377 10.94 -4.16 -10.82
C LEU A 377 11.24 -3.00 -11.77
N HIS A 378 11.41 -3.25 -13.07
CA HIS A 378 11.44 -2.18 -14.07
C HIS A 378 10.12 -1.40 -14.04
N ASN A 379 8.97 -2.09 -14.00
CA ASN A 379 7.66 -1.47 -13.90
C ASN A 379 7.56 -0.56 -12.67
N LEU A 380 7.99 -1.04 -11.50
CA LEU A 380 8.04 -0.25 -10.26
C LEU A 380 8.93 0.99 -10.43
N LEU A 381 10.17 0.81 -10.91
CA LEU A 381 11.14 1.92 -11.05
C LEU A 381 10.66 3.00 -12.03
N ILE A 382 10.05 2.62 -13.15
CA ILE A 382 9.45 3.55 -14.11
C ILE A 382 8.26 4.27 -13.45
N SER A 383 7.40 3.52 -12.77
CA SER A 383 6.22 4.05 -12.07
C SER A 383 6.59 5.05 -10.96
N ALA A 384 7.76 4.84 -10.34
CA ALA A 384 8.37 5.66 -9.29
C ALA A 384 9.24 6.82 -9.83
N SER A 385 9.16 7.15 -11.12
CA SER A 385 9.83 8.34 -11.67
C SER A 385 9.50 9.58 -10.83
N LEU A 386 10.49 10.45 -10.64
CA LEU A 386 10.42 11.60 -9.71
C LEU A 386 10.10 11.22 -8.25
N GLY A 387 10.40 9.98 -7.84
CA GLY A 387 10.05 9.47 -6.51
C GLY A 387 8.58 9.09 -6.36
N GLY A 388 7.84 9.01 -7.47
CA GLY A 388 6.38 8.84 -7.47
C GLY A 388 5.62 10.15 -7.26
N PHE A 389 6.30 11.29 -7.15
CA PHE A 389 5.68 12.61 -7.04
C PHE A 389 5.43 13.20 -8.43
N ARG A 390 4.36 14.00 -8.59
CA ARG A 390 4.01 14.65 -9.87
C ARG A 390 4.61 16.03 -10.03
N GLU A 391 5.13 16.58 -8.96
CA GLU A 391 5.90 17.81 -8.95
C GLU A 391 7.36 17.49 -8.65
N PRO A 392 8.32 18.19 -9.27
CA PRO A 392 9.74 18.00 -8.96
C PRO A 392 9.96 18.15 -7.46
N PRO A 393 10.79 17.30 -6.83
CA PRO A 393 10.97 17.35 -5.40
C PRO A 393 11.56 18.71 -4.99
N LEU A 394 10.94 19.34 -3.98
CA LEU A 394 11.66 20.19 -3.04
C LEU A 394 12.77 19.32 -2.45
N ASN A 395 14.03 19.70 -2.70
CA ASN A 395 15.30 19.08 -2.25
C ASN A 395 15.20 17.71 -1.54
N PRO A 396 15.85 16.65 -2.05
CA PRO A 396 15.92 15.38 -1.32
C PRO A 396 16.56 15.59 0.06
N LEU A 397 15.90 15.07 1.09
CA LEU A 397 16.42 14.93 2.46
C LEU A 397 17.81 14.29 2.49
#